data_AF-A0A3R6G6X5-F1
#
_entry.id   AF-A0A3R6G6X5-F1
#
_cell.length_a   1.000
_cell.length_b   1.000
_cell.length_c   1.000
_cell.angle_alpha   90.00
_cell.angle_beta   90.00
_cell.angle_gamma   90.00
#
_symmetry.space_group_name_H-M   'P 1'
#
loop_
_entity.id
_entity.type
_entity.pdbx_description
1 polymer ?
#
loop_
_entity_poly.entity_id
_entity_poly.type
_entity_poly.pdbx_seq_one_letter_code
_entity_poly.pdbx_strand_id
1 'polypeptide(L)'
;MKENFDFDRIGKRLPYTAPDGFLDDVENSVMQRINQEVHPSKPKRNLHLWYSVTGGLAAASIALLIVFTPFHTQTKKSFEDVEEAFANLNSSDQDYLFTTYQYDLFMN
;
A
#
# COMPACT_ATOMS: atom_id res chain seq x y z
N MET A 1 -17.60 45.29 -48.97
CA MET A 1 -18.27 44.11 -48.37
C MET A 1 -18.53 44.41 -46.90
N LYS A 2 -19.76 44.23 -46.41
CA LYS A 2 -20.09 44.35 -44.98
C LYS A 2 -20.08 42.93 -44.42
N GLU A 3 -19.06 42.59 -43.64
CA GLU A 3 -19.06 41.35 -42.88
C GLU A 3 -19.93 41.53 -41.64
N ASN A 4 -20.99 40.73 -41.53
CA ASN A 4 -21.90 40.77 -40.39
C ASN A 4 -21.27 39.96 -39.25
N PHE A 5 -20.69 40.65 -38.28
CA PHE A 5 -20.18 40.03 -37.06
C PHE A 5 -21.34 39.61 -36.16
N ASP A 6 -21.51 38.31 -35.96
CA ASP A 6 -22.54 37.71 -35.11
C ASP A 6 -21.96 37.39 -33.72
N PHE A 7 -22.23 38.28 -32.76
CA PHE A 7 -21.77 38.18 -31.36
C PHE A 7 -22.33 36.94 -30.64
N ASP A 8 -23.41 36.36 -31.13
CA ASP A 8 -24.04 35.20 -30.48
C ASP A 8 -23.26 33.90 -30.67
N ARG A 9 -22.28 33.90 -31.58
CA ARG A 9 -21.42 32.74 -31.89
C ARG A 9 -20.01 32.87 -31.30
N ILE A 10 -19.66 34.05 -30.77
CA ILE A 10 -18.32 34.34 -30.23
C ILE A 10 -18.20 33.67 -28.86
N GLY A 11 -17.14 32.88 -28.66
CA GLY A 11 -16.85 32.21 -27.39
C GLY A 11 -17.69 30.97 -27.06
N LYS A 12 -18.75 30.66 -27.83
CA LYS A 12 -19.61 29.48 -27.61
C LYS A 12 -19.17 28.24 -28.40
N ARG A 13 -18.19 28.38 -29.31
CA ARG A 13 -17.64 27.26 -30.09
C ARG A 13 -16.25 26.92 -29.55
N LEU A 14 -16.15 25.75 -28.95
CA LEU A 14 -14.85 25.16 -28.65
C LEU A 14 -14.20 24.72 -29.98
N PRO A 15 -12.87 24.90 -30.18
CA PRO A 15 -12.19 24.47 -31.41
C PRO A 15 -12.09 22.94 -31.53
N TYR A 16 -12.58 22.22 -30.53
CA TYR A 16 -12.66 20.77 -30.47
C TYR A 16 -14.10 20.40 -30.12
N THR A 17 -14.77 19.76 -31.07
CA THR A 17 -16.08 19.12 -30.86
C THR A 17 -15.84 17.62 -30.89
N ALA A 18 -16.27 16.92 -29.83
CA ALA A 18 -16.24 15.47 -29.84
C ALA A 18 -17.21 14.97 -30.93
N PRO A 19 -16.81 14.00 -31.77
CA PRO A 19 -17.73 13.34 -32.69
C PRO A 19 -18.92 12.75 -31.95
N ASP A 20 -20.07 12.69 -32.61
CA ASP A 20 -21.27 12.03 -32.06
C ASP A 20 -20.92 10.59 -31.68
N GLY A 21 -21.29 10.17 -30.46
CA GLY A 21 -21.04 8.82 -29.95
C GLY A 21 -19.64 8.57 -29.35
N PHE A 22 -18.72 9.55 -29.36
CA PHE A 22 -17.36 9.37 -28.82
C PHE A 22 -17.35 8.88 -27.37
N LEU A 23 -18.21 9.44 -26.51
CA LEU A 23 -18.29 9.02 -25.10
C LEU A 23 -18.97 7.66 -24.94
N ASP A 24 -19.96 7.35 -25.78
CA ASP A 24 -20.67 6.06 -25.78
C ASP A 24 -19.72 4.92 -26.15
N ASP A 25 -18.83 5.14 -27.12
CA ASP A 25 -17.79 4.18 -27.53
C ASP A 25 -16.80 3.90 -26.39
N VAL A 26 -16.39 4.95 -25.68
CA VAL A 26 -15.50 4.83 -24.51
C VAL A 26 -16.20 4.06 -23.39
N GLU A 27 -17.45 4.38 -23.09
CA GLU A 27 -18.24 3.70 -22.06
C GLU A 27 -18.40 2.21 -22.36
N ASN A 28 -18.82 1.87 -23.58
CA ASN A 28 -18.99 0.48 -24.01
C ASN A 28 -17.68 -0.31 -23.92
N SER A 29 -16.56 0.31 -24.32
CA SER A 29 -15.24 -0.31 -24.27
C SER A 29 -14.79 -0.61 -22.83
N VAL A 30 -15.01 0.34 -21.90
CA VAL A 30 -14.68 0.16 -20.48
C VAL A 30 -15.57 -0.91 -19.86
N MET A 31 -16.87 -0.88 -20.13
CA MET A 31 -17.82 -1.87 -19.60
C MET A 31 -17.54 -3.28 -20.12
N GLN A 32 -17.18 -3.43 -21.40
CA GLN A 32 -16.78 -4.72 -21.96
C GLN A 32 -15.52 -5.27 -21.27
N ARG A 33 -14.53 -4.42 -21.01
CA ARG A 33 -13.29 -4.81 -20.33
C ARG A 33 -13.56 -5.22 -18.88
N ILE A 34 -14.33 -4.44 -18.13
CA ILE A 34 -14.73 -4.80 -16.76
C ILE A 34 -15.50 -6.12 -16.74
N ASN A 35 -16.46 -6.31 -17.64
CA ASN A 35 -17.22 -7.56 -17.72
C ASN A 35 -16.32 -8.76 -18.08
N GLN A 36 -15.30 -8.59 -18.92
CA GLN A 36 -14.31 -9.64 -19.20
C GLN A 36 -13.40 -9.93 -18.00
N GLU A 37 -13.06 -8.92 -17.21
CA GLU A 37 -12.25 -9.08 -15.99
C GLU A 37 -13.06 -9.70 -14.83
N VAL A 38 -14.34 -9.33 -14.71
CA VAL A 38 -15.28 -9.85 -13.71
C VAL A 38 -15.76 -11.26 -14.05
N HIS A 39 -15.76 -11.64 -15.32
CA HIS A 39 -15.93 -13.03 -15.75
C HIS A 39 -14.56 -13.67 -15.96
N PRO A 40 -13.87 -14.14 -14.90
CA PRO A 40 -12.64 -14.91 -15.10
C PRO A 40 -12.99 -16.06 -16.04
N SER A 41 -12.34 -16.08 -17.21
CA SER A 41 -12.48 -17.17 -18.18
C SER A 41 -12.32 -18.46 -17.40
N LYS A 42 -13.41 -19.22 -17.23
CA LYS A 42 -13.44 -20.41 -16.37
C LYS A 42 -12.25 -21.27 -16.77
N PRO A 43 -11.24 -21.48 -15.90
CA PRO A 43 -10.16 -22.38 -16.26
C PRO A 43 -10.79 -23.76 -16.42
N LYS A 44 -10.83 -24.29 -17.65
CA LYS A 44 -11.27 -25.66 -17.92
C LYS A 44 -10.15 -26.60 -17.45
N ARG A 45 -9.89 -26.60 -16.14
CA ARG A 45 -8.89 -27.43 -15.47
C ARG A 45 -9.62 -28.65 -14.91
N ASN A 46 -9.36 -29.81 -15.49
CA ASN A 46 -9.66 -31.11 -14.90
C ASN A 46 -8.76 -31.32 -13.66
N LEU A 47 -9.12 -30.66 -12.56
CA LEU A 47 -8.35 -30.61 -11.30
C LEU A 47 -8.25 -31.96 -10.57
N HIS A 48 -8.91 -33.01 -11.07
CA HIS A 48 -9.00 -34.30 -10.37
C HIS A 48 -7.91 -35.32 -10.73
N LEU A 49 -7.07 -35.05 -11.75
CA LEU A 49 -6.09 -36.04 -12.24
C LEU A 49 -4.63 -35.75 -11.89
N TRP A 50 -4.32 -34.60 -11.28
CA TRP A 50 -2.93 -34.16 -11.06
C TRP A 50 -2.48 -34.12 -9.58
N TYR A 51 -3.38 -34.32 -8.62
CA TYR A 51 -3.01 -34.34 -7.21
C TYR A 51 -2.38 -35.65 -6.71
N SER A 52 -2.20 -36.66 -7.57
CA SER A 52 -1.65 -37.96 -7.13
C SER A 52 -0.15 -38.16 -7.30
N VAL A 53 0.62 -37.24 -7.92
CA VAL A 53 2.02 -37.57 -8.31
C VAL A 53 3.09 -36.58 -7.85
N THR A 54 2.77 -35.38 -7.33
CA THR A 54 3.83 -34.40 -6.96
C THR A 54 3.93 -34.10 -5.46
N GLY A 55 3.67 -35.11 -4.62
CA GLY A 55 3.92 -35.08 -3.17
C GLY A 55 5.35 -35.49 -2.78
N GLY A 56 6.39 -35.10 -3.54
CA GLY A 56 7.70 -35.77 -3.46
C GLY A 56 8.94 -34.96 -3.04
N LEU A 57 9.03 -33.63 -3.20
CA LEU A 57 10.34 -32.95 -3.08
C LEU A 57 10.39 -31.54 -2.43
N ALA A 58 9.28 -30.97 -1.94
CA ALA A 58 9.27 -29.59 -1.43
C ALA A 58 9.33 -29.45 0.12
N ALA A 59 9.57 -30.52 0.88
CA ALA A 59 9.65 -30.41 2.35
C ALA A 59 11.03 -29.91 2.85
N ALA A 60 12.15 -30.27 2.18
CA ALA A 60 13.49 -29.87 2.62
C ALA A 60 13.77 -28.37 2.46
N SER A 61 13.14 -27.70 1.49
CA SER A 61 13.27 -26.25 1.28
C SER A 61 12.66 -25.43 2.42
N ILE A 62 11.60 -25.95 3.05
CA ILE A 62 10.95 -25.32 4.21
C ILE A 62 11.88 -25.38 5.44
N ALA A 63 12.62 -26.48 5.62
CA ALA A 63 13.61 -26.60 6.70
C ALA A 63 14.77 -25.60 6.58
N LEU A 64 15.26 -25.33 5.35
CA LEU A 64 16.28 -24.31 5.13
C LEU A 64 15.77 -22.89 5.42
N LEU A 65 14.52 -22.57 5.12
CA LEU A 65 13.94 -21.26 5.45
C LEU A 65 13.88 -21.01 6.97
N ILE A 66 13.59 -22.04 7.77
CA ILE A 66 13.60 -21.94 9.25
C ILE A 66 15.02 -21.73 9.79
N VAL A 67 16.03 -22.35 9.18
CA VAL A 67 17.45 -22.20 9.59
C VAL A 67 18.02 -20.83 9.18
N PHE A 68 17.57 -20.29 8.05
CA PHE A 68 18.08 -19.04 7.47
C PHE A 68 17.22 -17.79 7.73
N THR A 69 16.16 -17.84 8.54
CA THR A 69 15.48 -16.62 9.00
C THR A 69 16.29 -15.97 10.14
N PRO A 70 17.06 -14.89 9.91
CA PRO A 70 17.60 -14.12 11.01
C PRO A 70 16.43 -13.49 11.76
N PHE A 71 16.39 -13.78 13.05
CA PHE A 71 15.50 -13.19 14.05
C PHE A 71 15.51 -11.66 13.91
N HIS A 72 14.43 -11.08 13.39
CA HIS A 72 14.14 -9.69 13.67
C HIS A 72 13.34 -9.64 14.97
N THR A 73 14.01 -9.92 16.08
CA THR A 73 13.52 -9.51 17.39
C THR A 73 13.60 -7.99 17.43
N GLN A 74 12.54 -7.34 16.93
CA GLN A 74 12.20 -6.00 17.37
C GLN A 74 11.98 -6.11 18.88
N THR A 75 13.06 -5.98 19.67
CA THR A 75 12.95 -5.76 21.10
C THR A 75 12.30 -4.40 21.21
N LYS A 76 10.97 -4.40 21.33
CA LYS A 76 10.22 -3.21 21.68
C LYS A 76 10.75 -2.81 23.05
N LYS A 77 11.68 -1.86 23.08
CA LYS A 77 12.22 -1.32 24.31
C LYS A 77 11.05 -0.71 25.08
N SER A 78 10.60 -1.46 26.09
CA SER A 78 9.49 -1.07 26.95
C SER A 78 9.98 -0.02 27.94
N PHE A 79 9.05 0.67 28.57
CA PHE A 79 9.39 1.57 29.67
C PHE A 79 10.14 0.85 30.81
N GLU A 80 9.85 -0.44 31.01
CA GLU A 80 10.56 -1.31 31.97
C GLU A 80 12.08 -1.35 31.72
N ASP A 81 12.51 -1.49 30.47
CA ASP A 81 13.94 -1.51 30.10
C ASP A 81 14.60 -0.16 30.41
N VAL A 82 13.84 0.93 30.33
CA VAL A 82 14.32 2.28 30.64
C VAL A 82 14.47 2.44 32.15
N GLU A 83 13.51 1.95 32.94
CA GLU A 83 13.57 1.99 34.40
C GLU A 83 14.70 1.11 34.94
N GLU A 84 14.93 -0.07 34.36
CA GLU A 84 16.07 -0.93 34.69
C GLU A 84 17.40 -0.25 34.37
N ALA A 85 17.51 0.35 33.18
CA ALA A 85 18.71 1.10 32.81
C ALA A 85 18.95 2.30 33.75
N PHE A 86 17.87 2.94 34.23
CA PHE A 86 17.96 4.03 35.18
C PHE A 86 18.44 3.55 36.57
N ALA A 87 17.87 2.46 37.07
CA ALA A 87 18.24 1.87 38.35
C ALA A 87 19.71 1.39 38.38
N ASN A 88 20.26 1.01 37.22
CA ASN A 88 21.66 0.61 37.08
C ASN A 88 22.66 1.79 37.07
N LEU A 89 22.21 3.04 37.04
CA LEU A 89 23.09 4.22 37.14
C LEU A 89 23.55 4.45 38.59
N ASN A 90 24.65 5.19 38.77
CA ASN A 90 25.08 5.67 40.08
C ASN A 90 24.09 6.71 40.64
N SER A 91 24.01 6.84 41.97
CA SER A 91 23.11 7.79 42.63
C SER A 91 23.31 9.24 42.16
N SER A 92 24.55 9.67 41.94
CA SER A 92 24.83 11.01 41.43
C SER A 92 24.30 11.24 40.02
N ASP A 93 24.31 10.22 39.16
CA ASP A 93 23.86 10.33 37.77
C ASP A 93 22.33 10.32 37.71
N GLN A 94 21.69 9.53 38.58
CA GLN A 94 20.24 9.55 38.76
C GLN A 94 19.74 10.93 39.17
N ASP A 95 20.37 11.55 40.18
CA ASP A 95 20.03 12.90 40.65
C ASP A 95 20.25 13.97 39.57
N TYR A 96 21.32 13.85 38.78
CA TYR A 96 21.58 14.74 37.66
C TYR A 96 20.46 14.67 36.61
N LEU A 97 20.02 13.47 36.23
CA LEU A 97 18.93 13.30 35.27
C LEU A 97 17.62 13.86 35.81
N PHE A 98 17.28 13.60 37.08
CA PHE A 98 16.08 14.17 37.71
C PHE A 98 16.12 15.70 37.70
N THR A 99 17.21 16.30 38.15
CA THR A 99 17.34 17.77 38.24
C THR A 99 17.38 18.45 36.87
N THR A 100 17.94 17.78 35.85
CA THR A 100 17.98 18.30 34.47
C THR A 100 16.59 18.45 33.88
N TYR A 101 15.71 17.46 34.08
CA TYR A 101 14.36 17.47 33.52
C TYR A 101 13.30 18.09 34.45
N GLN A 102 13.62 18.33 35.72
CA GLN A 102 12.68 18.91 36.70
C GLN A 102 12.19 20.32 36.33
N TYR A 103 12.99 21.08 35.59
CA TYR A 103 12.63 22.43 35.10
C TYR A 103 12.32 22.45 33.61
N ASP A 104 12.19 21.28 32.97
CA ASP A 104 11.87 21.21 31.55
C ASP A 104 10.39 21.57 31.32
N LEU A 105 10.17 22.61 30.52
CA LEU A 105 8.84 23.15 30.21
C LEU A 105 7.93 22.12 29.52
N PHE A 106 8.51 21.08 28.92
CA PHE A 106 7.80 20.03 28.20
C PHE A 106 7.27 18.89 29.10
N MET A 107 7.67 18.84 30.38
CA MET A 107 7.31 17.77 31.33
C MET A 107 6.33 18.22 32.42
N ASN A 108 5.83 19.47 32.38
CA ASN A 108 4.88 20.04 33.35
C ASN A 108 3.43 20.08 32.84
#